data_AF-A0A7S2V4U4-F1
#
_entry.id   AF-A0A7S2V4U4-F1
#
_cell.length_a   1.000
_cell.length_b   1.000
_cell.length_c   1.000
_cell.angle_alpha   90.00
_cell.angle_beta   90.00
_cell.angle_gamma   90.00
#
_symmetry.space_group_name_H-M   'P 1'
#
loop_
_entity.id
_entity.type
_entity.pdbx_description
1 polymer ?
#
loop_
_entity_poly.entity_id
_entity_poly.type
_entity_poly.pdbx_seq_one_letter_code
_entity_poly.pdbx_strand_id
1 'polypeptide(L)'
;MIIPSHIVTGQDTLDEELIKSLALLGDVQLTYEDFPPSSVSCVSLLRATKCLVGPFDWKSTESLDSATSWLDKGAAAGIFDILPSSETLSDIRDALSTLPRDRVIVRIVISDVAGEGSEDKLASLKDVVGEVGKVASRVILACTQEEAESFGEVCEAMKEVRGKEGSPDHVGLVLQAPLWTPDQVGAIHRMKPQVDAACPAAILPEDAPPQPGKVSLADAFMACCRTDRPDGLFTTVVVDECGVALGLVYSNALSVKASFAAKRGVYWSRSRGGLWRKGDTSGAVQELKGISIDCDSDALCFRVDQKGDPPAFCHLNRRTCWDAGRGIGKLERTLTQRLANAPAGSYTKRLFDDPALLRNKLLEEVQELVEAETVGDVAAEAADVMYFMMVRCVAAGVKLADIERDLDAKSLKVKRRPGNAKRHRIEAAEKVVGPATT
;
A
#
# COMPACT_ATOMS: atom_id res chain seq x y z
N MET A 1 11.52 -2.75 -7.12
CA MET A 1 10.79 -4.02 -6.91
C MET A 1 9.82 -4.28 -8.05
N ILE A 2 8.97 -5.32 -7.93
CA ILE A 2 8.01 -5.75 -8.95
C ILE A 2 6.68 -5.06 -8.73
N ILE A 3 6.07 -4.59 -9.81
CA ILE A 3 4.70 -4.11 -9.87
C ILE A 3 3.91 -5.11 -10.72
N PRO A 4 3.14 -6.01 -10.11
CA PRO A 4 2.25 -6.87 -10.86
C PRO A 4 1.29 -6.04 -11.71
N SER A 5 1.25 -6.32 -13.00
CA SER A 5 0.32 -5.72 -13.94
C SER A 5 -0.82 -6.68 -14.25
N HIS A 6 -2.04 -6.17 -14.17
CA HIS A 6 -3.27 -6.88 -14.48
C HIS A 6 -4.06 -6.09 -15.52
N ILE A 7 -4.41 -6.75 -16.62
CA ILE A 7 -5.29 -6.18 -17.64
C ILE A 7 -6.74 -6.35 -17.16
N VAL A 8 -7.46 -5.23 -17.09
CA VAL A 8 -8.86 -5.21 -16.68
C VAL A 8 -9.72 -5.33 -17.94
N THR A 9 -10.36 -6.48 -18.11
CA THR A 9 -11.30 -6.75 -19.21
C THR A 9 -12.73 -6.47 -18.76
N GLY A 10 -13.45 -5.59 -19.47
CA GLY A 10 -14.82 -5.19 -19.14
C GLY A 10 -14.90 -3.99 -18.20
N GLN A 11 -16.08 -3.35 -18.15
CA GLN A 11 -16.20 -1.99 -17.60
C GLN A 11 -16.27 -1.88 -16.07
N ASP A 12 -16.72 -2.89 -15.29
CA ASP A 12 -17.14 -2.58 -13.90
C ASP A 12 -16.71 -3.52 -12.76
N THR A 13 -16.13 -4.70 -13.01
CA THR A 13 -15.80 -5.65 -11.93
C THR A 13 -14.33 -6.04 -11.93
N LEU A 14 -13.60 -5.47 -10.96
CA LEU A 14 -12.27 -5.92 -10.60
C LEU A 14 -12.35 -7.25 -9.83
N ASP A 15 -11.47 -8.19 -10.14
CA ASP A 15 -11.28 -9.39 -9.33
C ASP A 15 -10.55 -9.01 -8.03
N GLU A 16 -11.34 -8.75 -6.97
CA GLU A 16 -10.82 -8.33 -5.67
C GLU A 16 -9.82 -9.34 -5.08
N GLU A 17 -10.09 -10.63 -5.23
CA GLU A 17 -9.24 -11.67 -4.65
C GLU A 17 -7.91 -11.73 -5.38
N LEU A 18 -7.92 -11.66 -6.70
CA LEU A 18 -6.70 -11.58 -7.49
C LEU A 18 -5.89 -10.33 -7.13
N ILE A 19 -6.51 -9.15 -7.09
CA ILE A 19 -5.81 -7.89 -6.82
C ILE A 19 -5.24 -7.85 -5.41
N LYS A 20 -5.98 -8.30 -4.39
CA LYS A 20 -5.44 -8.44 -3.01
C LYS A 20 -4.22 -9.37 -2.98
N SER A 21 -4.23 -10.41 -3.81
CA SER A 21 -3.11 -11.35 -3.89
C SER A 21 -1.90 -10.71 -4.55
N LEU A 22 -2.09 -10.01 -5.68
CA LEU A 22 -1.01 -9.27 -6.35
C LEU A 22 -0.43 -8.15 -5.46
N ALA A 23 -1.29 -7.49 -4.68
CA ALA A 23 -0.92 -6.40 -3.78
C ALA A 23 -0.08 -6.84 -2.56
N LEU A 24 0.20 -8.14 -2.42
CA LEU A 24 1.12 -8.63 -1.39
C LEU A 24 2.54 -8.04 -1.52
N LEU A 25 2.95 -7.57 -2.70
CA LEU A 25 4.22 -6.84 -2.89
C LEU A 25 4.09 -5.30 -2.83
N GLY A 26 2.90 -4.78 -2.53
CA GLY A 26 2.63 -3.35 -2.51
C GLY A 26 1.81 -2.90 -3.71
N ASP A 27 2.46 -2.26 -4.67
CA ASP A 27 1.78 -1.63 -5.81
C ASP A 27 1.26 -2.66 -6.80
N VAL A 28 0.06 -2.44 -7.34
CA VAL A 28 -0.53 -3.24 -8.43
C VAL A 28 -0.93 -2.31 -9.56
N GLN A 29 -0.45 -2.58 -10.76
CA GLN A 29 -0.85 -1.84 -11.96
C GLN A 29 -2.13 -2.46 -12.53
N LEU A 30 -3.18 -1.67 -12.62
CA LEU A 30 -4.42 -1.98 -13.31
C LEU A 30 -4.42 -1.27 -14.65
N THR A 31 -4.31 -2.05 -15.73
CA THR A 31 -4.30 -1.54 -17.11
C THR A 31 -5.65 -1.83 -17.75
N TYR A 32 -6.46 -0.81 -17.98
CA TYR A 32 -7.70 -0.93 -18.73
C TYR A 32 -7.39 -0.97 -20.23
N GLU A 33 -8.16 -1.76 -20.99
CA GLU A 33 -8.05 -1.78 -22.47
C GLU A 33 -8.56 -0.46 -23.08
N ASP A 34 -9.65 0.07 -22.51
CA ASP A 34 -10.13 1.44 -22.71
C ASP A 34 -9.60 2.35 -21.58
N PHE A 35 -10.07 3.60 -21.49
CA PHE A 35 -9.76 4.43 -20.32
C PHE A 35 -10.65 4.05 -19.12
N PRO A 36 -10.17 4.17 -17.87
CA PRO A 36 -10.94 3.82 -16.69
C PRO A 36 -12.24 4.63 -16.56
N PRO A 37 -13.39 4.00 -16.23
CA PRO A 37 -14.68 4.69 -16.13
C PRO A 37 -14.75 5.65 -14.94
N SER A 38 -15.61 6.66 -15.03
CA SER A 38 -15.81 7.65 -13.96
C SER A 38 -16.45 7.05 -12.69
N SER A 39 -17.27 6.01 -12.86
CA SER A 39 -17.84 5.20 -11.78
C SER A 39 -16.79 4.21 -11.26
N VAL A 40 -16.69 4.11 -9.94
CA VAL A 40 -15.74 3.19 -9.28
C VAL A 40 -16.54 2.38 -8.28
N SER A 41 -16.75 1.10 -8.58
CA SER A 41 -17.51 0.16 -7.76
C SER A 41 -16.71 -0.38 -6.56
N CYS A 42 -15.39 -0.30 -6.61
CA CYS A 42 -14.43 -1.05 -5.78
C CYS A 42 -13.64 -0.17 -4.79
N VAL A 43 -14.27 0.85 -4.20
CA VAL A 43 -13.62 1.82 -3.30
C VAL A 43 -12.92 1.15 -2.10
N SER A 44 -13.53 0.10 -1.53
CA SER A 44 -12.95 -0.67 -0.43
C SER A 44 -11.62 -1.33 -0.81
N LEU A 45 -11.55 -1.90 -2.00
CA LEU A 45 -10.33 -2.51 -2.55
C LEU A 45 -9.24 -1.44 -2.72
N LEU A 46 -9.55 -0.32 -3.39
CA LEU A 46 -8.58 0.75 -3.62
C LEU A 46 -7.99 1.34 -2.33
N ARG A 47 -8.78 1.41 -1.26
CA ARG A 47 -8.27 1.86 0.04
C ARG A 47 -7.42 0.81 0.74
N ALA A 48 -7.64 -0.47 0.45
CA ALA A 48 -6.91 -1.59 1.05
C ALA A 48 -5.62 -1.95 0.31
N THR A 49 -5.51 -1.60 -0.97
CA THR A 49 -4.38 -1.97 -1.85
C THR A 49 -3.86 -0.78 -2.62
N LYS A 50 -2.54 -0.71 -2.86
CA LYS A 50 -1.94 0.39 -3.63
C LYS A 50 -2.12 0.19 -5.13
N CYS A 51 -3.28 0.52 -5.67
CA CYS A 51 -3.55 0.37 -7.11
C CYS A 51 -3.06 1.57 -7.91
N LEU A 52 -2.21 1.34 -8.91
CA LEU A 52 -1.85 2.28 -9.97
C LEU A 52 -2.82 2.03 -11.13
N VAL A 53 -3.57 3.03 -11.58
CA VAL A 53 -4.70 2.83 -12.50
C VAL A 53 -4.51 3.63 -13.77
N GLY A 54 -4.75 3.03 -14.93
CA GLY A 54 -4.78 3.74 -16.20
C GLY A 54 -4.92 2.77 -17.39
N PRO A 55 -4.59 3.19 -18.62
CA PRO A 55 -4.14 4.54 -18.95
C PRO A 55 -5.30 5.55 -18.97
N PHE A 56 -5.03 6.78 -18.53
CA PHE A 56 -5.90 7.94 -18.71
C PHE A 56 -5.39 8.78 -19.89
N ASP A 57 -6.30 9.45 -20.59
CA ASP A 57 -5.99 10.38 -21.67
C ASP A 57 -5.86 11.80 -21.13
N TRP A 58 -4.64 12.33 -21.13
CA TRP A 58 -4.35 13.68 -20.63
C TRP A 58 -4.98 14.79 -21.47
N LYS A 59 -5.38 14.52 -22.73
CA LYS A 59 -6.04 15.51 -23.61
C LYS A 59 -7.54 15.65 -23.33
N SER A 60 -8.13 14.65 -22.67
CA SER A 60 -9.57 14.59 -22.42
C SER A 60 -9.90 15.08 -21.01
N THR A 61 -10.68 16.17 -20.92
CA THR A 61 -11.19 16.67 -19.64
C THR A 61 -12.00 15.61 -18.90
N GLU A 62 -12.79 14.80 -19.62
CA GLU A 62 -13.55 13.69 -19.03
C GLU A 62 -12.63 12.64 -18.41
N SER A 63 -11.51 12.33 -19.08
CA SER A 63 -10.52 11.38 -18.56
C SER A 63 -9.76 11.93 -17.35
N LEU A 64 -9.42 13.23 -17.34
CA LEU A 64 -8.82 13.90 -16.18
C LEU A 64 -9.78 13.94 -14.97
N ASP A 65 -11.07 14.17 -15.20
CA ASP A 65 -12.09 14.10 -14.16
C ASP A 65 -12.27 12.66 -13.65
N SER A 66 -12.22 11.66 -14.53
CA SER A 66 -12.19 10.25 -14.15
C SER A 66 -10.96 9.95 -13.29
N ALA A 67 -9.76 10.35 -13.72
CA ALA A 67 -8.52 10.17 -12.95
C ALA A 67 -8.65 10.78 -11.55
N THR A 68 -9.18 12.00 -11.45
CA THR A 68 -9.43 12.65 -10.16
C THR A 68 -10.40 11.85 -9.28
N SER A 69 -11.48 11.32 -9.87
CA SER A 69 -12.47 10.45 -9.19
C SER A 69 -11.81 9.18 -8.63
N TRP A 70 -10.93 8.53 -9.40
CA TRP A 70 -10.17 7.36 -8.95
C TRP A 70 -9.22 7.70 -7.80
N LEU A 71 -8.45 8.79 -7.93
CA LEU A 71 -7.51 9.26 -6.91
C LEU A 71 -8.22 9.61 -5.59
N ASP A 72 -9.35 10.32 -5.64
CA ASP A 72 -10.14 10.70 -4.46
C ASP A 72 -10.81 9.49 -3.78
N LYS A 73 -11.01 8.39 -4.51
CA LYS A 73 -11.59 7.14 -3.99
C LYS A 73 -10.54 6.17 -3.44
N GLY A 74 -9.26 6.40 -3.68
CA GLY A 74 -8.16 5.70 -3.02
C GLY A 74 -7.12 5.07 -3.95
N ALA A 75 -7.25 5.21 -5.28
CA ALA A 75 -6.20 4.74 -6.20
C ALA A 75 -4.86 5.42 -5.86
N ALA A 76 -3.77 4.68 -5.77
CA ALA A 76 -2.47 5.19 -5.37
C ALA A 76 -1.88 6.16 -6.40
N ALA A 77 -2.10 5.95 -7.70
CA ALA A 77 -1.73 6.92 -8.74
C ALA A 77 -2.52 6.69 -10.04
N GLY A 78 -2.60 7.72 -10.88
CA GLY A 78 -3.09 7.63 -12.25
C GLY A 78 -1.93 7.46 -13.23
N ILE A 79 -2.05 6.53 -14.17
CA ILE A 79 -1.10 6.30 -15.25
C ILE A 79 -1.63 7.01 -16.50
N PHE A 80 -0.81 7.87 -17.10
CA PHE A 80 -1.14 8.63 -18.31
C PHE A 80 -0.22 8.23 -19.45
N ASP A 81 -0.79 7.78 -20.56
CA ASP A 81 -0.01 7.49 -21.75
C ASP A 81 0.33 8.78 -22.47
N ILE A 82 1.59 8.92 -22.85
CA ILE A 82 2.03 10.03 -23.68
C ILE A 82 2.73 9.51 -24.94
N LEU A 83 2.45 10.18 -26.05
CA LEU A 83 3.21 10.11 -27.29
C LEU A 83 4.01 11.41 -27.38
N PRO A 84 5.23 11.43 -26.83
CA PRO A 84 5.95 12.69 -26.63
C PRO A 84 6.47 13.26 -27.95
N SER A 85 6.16 14.53 -28.19
CA SER A 85 6.87 15.38 -29.16
C SER A 85 7.28 16.68 -28.47
N SER A 86 8.31 17.35 -28.96
CA SER A 86 8.78 18.63 -28.37
C SER A 86 7.67 19.69 -28.28
N GLU A 87 6.68 19.63 -29.17
CA GLU A 87 5.54 20.56 -29.22
C GLU A 87 4.46 20.26 -28.18
N THR A 88 4.40 19.05 -27.63
CA THR A 88 3.32 18.62 -26.72
C THR A 88 3.72 18.59 -25.25
N LEU A 89 5.01 18.70 -24.93
CA LEU A 89 5.52 18.59 -23.56
C LEU A 89 4.99 19.70 -22.62
N SER A 90 4.85 20.93 -23.12
CA SER A 90 4.24 22.02 -22.34
C SER A 90 2.79 21.73 -22.00
N ASP A 91 2.03 21.23 -22.98
CA ASP A 91 0.59 20.98 -22.82
C ASP A 91 0.33 19.81 -21.87
N ILE A 92 1.16 18.75 -21.96
CA ILE A 92 1.13 17.63 -21.01
C ILE A 92 1.38 18.12 -19.59
N ARG A 93 2.40 18.95 -19.41
CA ARG A 93 2.75 19.51 -18.09
C ARG A 93 1.59 20.34 -17.54
N ASP A 94 1.04 21.22 -18.36
CA ASP A 94 -0.01 22.13 -17.93
C ASP A 94 -1.29 21.35 -17.59
N ALA A 95 -1.67 20.35 -18.38
CA ALA A 95 -2.81 19.47 -18.11
C ALA A 95 -2.64 18.68 -16.79
N LEU A 96 -1.48 18.03 -16.60
CA LEU A 96 -1.23 17.17 -15.45
C LEU A 96 -0.88 17.94 -14.17
N SER A 97 -0.48 19.23 -14.27
CA SER A 97 -0.21 20.09 -13.11
C SER A 97 -1.40 20.29 -12.17
N THR A 98 -2.61 19.98 -12.65
CA THR A 98 -3.85 20.01 -11.85
C THR A 98 -3.95 18.86 -10.85
N LEU A 99 -3.13 17.82 -11.01
CA LEU A 99 -3.07 16.64 -10.16
C LEU A 99 -1.81 16.68 -9.26
N PRO A 100 -1.84 16.05 -8.07
CA PRO A 100 -0.66 15.95 -7.22
C PRO A 100 0.44 15.12 -7.90
N ARG A 101 1.67 15.65 -7.98
CA ARG A 101 2.81 15.02 -8.66
C ARG A 101 3.10 13.58 -8.19
N ASP A 102 2.99 13.33 -6.88
CA ASP A 102 3.17 12.02 -6.25
C ASP A 102 2.10 10.98 -6.66
N ARG A 103 1.06 11.44 -7.35
CA ARG A 103 -0.11 10.65 -7.79
C ARG A 103 -0.23 10.56 -9.30
N VAL A 104 0.74 11.12 -10.03
CA VAL A 104 0.83 11.07 -11.49
C VAL A 104 2.00 10.16 -11.86
N ILE A 105 1.69 9.20 -12.72
CA ILE A 105 2.65 8.33 -13.40
C ILE A 105 2.49 8.55 -14.89
N VAL A 106 3.59 8.78 -15.59
CA VAL A 106 3.59 8.91 -17.05
C VAL A 106 4.12 7.64 -17.66
N ARG A 107 3.43 7.07 -18.64
CA ARG A 107 3.89 5.91 -19.41
C ARG A 107 4.30 6.35 -20.81
N ILE A 108 5.51 5.97 -21.19
CA ILE A 108 6.13 6.27 -22.48
C ILE A 108 6.45 4.95 -23.16
N VAL A 109 6.01 4.78 -24.40
CA VAL A 109 6.44 3.64 -25.23
C VAL A 109 7.75 4.01 -25.91
N ILE A 110 8.83 3.28 -25.64
CA ILE A 110 10.19 3.60 -26.11
C ILE A 110 10.25 3.63 -27.64
N SER A 111 9.54 2.72 -28.32
CA SER A 111 9.50 2.64 -29.79
C SER A 111 8.95 3.92 -30.43
N ASP A 112 8.08 4.64 -29.72
CA ASP A 112 7.35 5.80 -30.23
C ASP A 112 8.10 7.11 -30.00
N VAL A 113 9.25 7.07 -29.32
CA VAL A 113 10.11 8.23 -29.11
C VAL A 113 10.85 8.58 -30.41
N ALA A 114 10.83 9.86 -30.75
CA ALA A 114 11.50 10.39 -31.94
C ALA A 114 13.03 10.18 -31.88
N GLY A 115 13.66 9.99 -33.05
CA GLY A 115 15.11 9.86 -33.21
C GLY A 115 15.51 8.83 -34.27
N GLU A 116 16.53 9.17 -35.07
CA GLU A 116 17.12 8.26 -36.06
C GLU A 116 18.33 7.54 -35.43
N GLY A 117 18.15 6.26 -35.07
CA GLY A 117 19.20 5.49 -34.37
C GLY A 117 19.10 5.56 -32.84
N SER A 118 19.98 4.84 -32.14
CA SER A 118 19.85 4.66 -30.68
C SER A 118 20.23 5.89 -29.86
N GLU A 119 21.26 6.64 -30.27
CA GLU A 119 21.74 7.83 -29.54
C GLU A 119 20.71 8.97 -29.54
N ASP A 120 20.13 9.28 -30.71
CA ASP A 120 19.13 10.34 -30.85
C ASP A 120 17.84 10.01 -30.10
N LYS A 121 17.41 8.74 -30.13
CA LYS A 121 16.27 8.27 -29.33
C LYS A 121 16.53 8.40 -27.83
N LEU A 122 17.73 8.07 -27.39
CA LEU A 122 18.12 8.15 -25.99
C LEU A 122 18.17 9.60 -25.49
N ALA A 123 18.70 10.52 -26.31
CA ALA A 123 18.70 11.95 -26.02
C ALA A 123 17.27 12.50 -25.91
N SER A 124 16.42 12.16 -26.88
CA SER A 124 15.00 12.56 -26.86
C SER A 124 14.27 12.00 -25.63
N LEU A 125 14.54 10.75 -25.26
CA LEU A 125 13.94 10.13 -24.07
C LEU A 125 14.40 10.85 -22.78
N LYS A 126 15.67 11.25 -22.67
CA LYS A 126 16.18 12.02 -21.52
C LYS A 126 15.42 13.34 -21.36
N ASP A 127 15.24 14.08 -22.46
CA ASP A 127 14.54 15.36 -22.44
C ASP A 127 13.08 15.19 -22.01
N VAL A 128 12.40 14.18 -22.57
CA VAL A 128 11.02 13.86 -22.20
C VAL A 128 10.92 13.50 -20.73
N VAL A 129 11.77 12.59 -20.23
CA VAL A 129 11.78 12.15 -18.81
C VAL A 129 12.06 13.34 -17.88
N GLY A 130 12.99 14.23 -18.25
CA GLY A 130 13.31 15.43 -17.49
C GLY A 130 12.14 16.41 -17.39
N GLU A 131 11.39 16.60 -18.46
CA GLU A 131 10.22 17.49 -18.47
C GLU A 131 9.03 16.88 -17.71
N VAL A 132 8.66 15.62 -17.99
CA VAL A 132 7.53 14.97 -17.30
C VAL A 132 7.83 14.72 -15.83
N GLY A 133 9.11 14.56 -15.48
CA GLY A 133 9.57 14.45 -14.09
C GLY A 133 9.17 15.62 -13.20
N LYS A 134 8.84 16.79 -13.78
CA LYS A 134 8.35 17.96 -13.04
C LYS A 134 6.90 17.81 -12.58
N VAL A 135 6.11 16.96 -13.24
CA VAL A 135 4.68 16.74 -12.95
C VAL A 135 4.35 15.30 -12.56
N ALA A 136 5.25 14.35 -12.79
CA ALA A 136 5.10 12.95 -12.41
C ALA A 136 6.20 12.51 -11.46
N SER A 137 5.82 11.74 -10.44
CA SER A 137 6.78 11.13 -9.50
C SER A 137 7.40 9.85 -10.03
N ARG A 138 6.76 9.21 -11.03
CA ARG A 138 7.28 8.00 -11.68
C ARG A 138 7.04 8.04 -13.18
N VAL A 139 7.95 7.43 -13.92
CA VAL A 139 7.83 7.20 -15.36
C VAL A 139 7.92 5.71 -15.64
N ILE A 140 6.91 5.19 -16.33
CA ILE A 140 6.91 3.84 -16.90
C ILE A 140 7.49 3.92 -18.31
N LEU A 141 8.60 3.23 -18.53
CA LEU A 141 9.20 3.02 -19.84
C LEU A 141 8.70 1.67 -20.36
N ALA A 142 7.71 1.71 -21.24
CA ALA A 142 7.15 0.54 -21.90
C ALA A 142 7.99 0.18 -23.13
N CYS A 143 8.45 -1.06 -23.20
CA CYS A 143 9.37 -1.53 -24.23
C CYS A 143 8.93 -2.88 -24.80
N THR A 144 9.43 -3.17 -26.00
CA THR A 144 9.35 -4.51 -26.61
C THR A 144 10.26 -5.51 -25.90
N GLN A 145 10.11 -6.79 -26.21
CA GLN A 145 10.96 -7.83 -25.60
C GLN A 145 12.43 -7.69 -25.98
N GLU A 146 12.73 -7.23 -27.20
CA GLU A 146 14.10 -7.01 -27.69
C GLU A 146 14.74 -5.79 -27.01
N GLU A 147 14.01 -4.69 -26.88
CA GLU A 147 14.48 -3.48 -26.18
C GLU A 147 14.78 -3.72 -24.69
N ALA A 148 14.07 -4.66 -24.06
CA ALA A 148 14.30 -5.03 -22.67
C ALA A 148 15.72 -5.60 -22.42
N GLU A 149 16.35 -6.20 -23.43
CA GLU A 149 17.71 -6.76 -23.32
C GLU A 149 18.78 -5.67 -23.23
N SER A 150 18.58 -4.54 -23.91
CA SER A 150 19.49 -3.39 -23.91
C SER A 150 19.16 -2.34 -22.85
N PHE A 151 18.21 -2.62 -21.95
CA PHE A 151 17.69 -1.64 -21.01
C PHE A 151 18.70 -1.15 -19.97
N GLY A 152 19.77 -1.91 -19.72
CA GLY A 152 20.87 -1.45 -18.86
C GLY A 152 21.45 -0.12 -19.33
N GLU A 153 21.59 0.08 -20.65
CA GLU A 153 22.07 1.33 -21.24
C GLU A 153 21.07 2.47 -21.04
N VAL A 154 19.78 2.18 -21.17
CA VAL A 154 18.69 3.14 -20.92
C VAL A 154 18.72 3.59 -19.45
N CYS A 155 18.86 2.66 -18.50
CA CYS A 155 18.97 2.99 -17.07
C CYS A 155 20.16 3.89 -16.76
N GLU A 156 21.32 3.56 -17.31
CA GLU A 156 22.54 4.34 -17.14
C GLU A 156 22.36 5.77 -17.66
N ALA A 157 21.74 5.91 -18.83
CA ALA A 157 21.44 7.20 -19.42
C ALA A 157 20.48 8.04 -18.56
N MET A 158 19.52 7.41 -17.88
CA MET A 158 18.52 8.11 -17.07
C MET A 158 19.02 8.56 -15.68
N LYS A 159 20.26 8.21 -15.30
CA LYS A 159 20.86 8.60 -14.01
C LYS A 159 20.81 10.11 -13.74
N GLU A 160 21.07 10.90 -14.76
CA GLU A 160 21.18 12.36 -14.65
C GLU A 160 19.82 13.04 -14.57
N VAL A 161 18.83 12.53 -15.33
CA VAL A 161 17.50 13.15 -15.44
C VAL A 161 16.54 12.78 -14.33
N ARG A 162 16.74 11.62 -13.67
CA ARG A 162 15.84 11.18 -12.60
C ARG A 162 16.05 11.90 -11.26
N GLY A 163 17.11 12.68 -11.12
CA GLY A 163 17.50 13.34 -9.87
C GLY A 163 17.95 12.38 -8.76
N LYS A 164 18.30 12.95 -7.60
CA LYS A 164 18.83 12.18 -6.46
C LYS A 164 17.72 11.47 -5.71
N GLU A 165 17.90 10.20 -5.39
CA GLU A 165 16.93 9.44 -4.59
C GLU A 165 16.64 10.13 -3.25
N GLY A 166 15.35 10.28 -2.93
CA GLY A 166 14.87 11.01 -1.75
C GLY A 166 14.77 12.53 -1.92
N SER A 167 15.20 13.13 -3.04
CA SER A 167 14.94 14.54 -3.31
C SER A 167 13.49 14.78 -3.77
N PRO A 168 12.90 15.96 -3.54
CA PRO A 168 11.55 16.28 -4.02
C PRO A 168 11.39 16.11 -5.54
N ASP A 169 12.44 16.42 -6.30
CA ASP A 169 12.45 16.34 -7.77
C ASP A 169 12.78 14.92 -8.28
N HIS A 170 12.90 13.94 -7.39
CA HIS A 170 13.23 12.58 -7.79
C HIS A 170 12.13 11.95 -8.63
N VAL A 171 12.52 11.23 -9.69
CA VAL A 171 11.63 10.47 -10.56
C VAL A 171 11.94 8.97 -10.43
N GLY A 172 10.96 8.20 -9.98
CA GLY A 172 11.00 6.75 -10.01
C GLY A 172 10.95 6.23 -11.44
N LEU A 173 11.81 5.28 -11.78
CA LEU A 173 11.77 4.62 -13.09
C LEU A 173 11.14 3.25 -12.93
N VAL A 174 10.21 2.94 -13.82
CA VAL A 174 9.57 1.65 -13.91
C VAL A 174 9.77 1.13 -15.32
N LEU A 175 10.31 -0.07 -15.46
CA LEU A 175 10.41 -0.74 -16.75
C LEU A 175 9.23 -1.67 -16.95
N GLN A 176 8.54 -1.52 -18.08
CA GLN A 176 7.44 -2.40 -18.45
C GLN A 176 7.79 -3.14 -19.74
N ALA A 177 7.72 -4.47 -19.71
CA ALA A 177 7.90 -5.33 -20.88
C ALA A 177 6.87 -6.47 -20.86
N PRO A 178 6.58 -7.11 -22.01
CA PRO A 178 5.58 -8.16 -22.09
C PRO A 178 5.91 -9.38 -21.22
N LEU A 179 7.19 -9.77 -21.17
CA LEU A 179 7.65 -10.95 -20.44
C LEU A 179 8.90 -10.63 -19.62
N TRP A 180 8.94 -11.23 -18.43
CA TRP A 180 10.06 -11.17 -17.52
C TRP A 180 10.37 -12.56 -16.98
N THR A 181 11.66 -12.89 -16.88
CA THR A 181 12.13 -13.97 -16.04
C THR A 181 12.42 -13.47 -14.63
N PRO A 182 12.37 -14.33 -13.59
CA PRO A 182 12.81 -13.95 -12.25
C PRO A 182 14.23 -13.35 -12.23
N ASP A 183 15.15 -13.91 -13.01
CA ASP A 183 16.54 -13.43 -13.07
C ASP A 183 16.64 -12.01 -13.64
N GLN A 184 15.87 -11.69 -14.69
CA GLN A 184 15.81 -10.35 -15.25
C GLN A 184 15.23 -9.34 -14.25
N VAL A 185 14.15 -9.72 -13.54
CA VAL A 185 13.60 -8.88 -12.46
C VAL A 185 14.64 -8.63 -11.38
N GLY A 186 15.34 -9.68 -10.95
CA GLY A 186 16.43 -9.55 -9.98
C GLY A 186 17.53 -8.64 -10.51
N ALA A 187 17.91 -8.76 -11.78
CA ALA A 187 18.92 -7.90 -12.40
C ALA A 187 18.50 -6.43 -12.35
N ILE A 188 17.25 -6.11 -12.72
CA ILE A 188 16.68 -4.75 -12.66
C ILE A 188 16.68 -4.21 -11.24
N HIS A 189 16.23 -5.00 -10.25
CA HIS A 189 16.21 -4.57 -8.85
C HIS A 189 17.61 -4.24 -8.33
N ARG A 190 18.65 -4.90 -8.86
CA ARG A 190 20.05 -4.65 -8.52
C ARG A 190 20.68 -3.48 -9.28
N MET A 191 20.02 -2.95 -10.32
CA MET A 191 20.51 -1.80 -11.05
C MET A 191 20.61 -0.58 -10.11
N LYS A 192 21.59 0.28 -10.39
CA LYS A 192 21.74 1.59 -9.78
C LYS A 192 21.68 2.60 -10.93
N PRO A 193 20.68 3.49 -10.98
CA PRO A 193 19.68 3.77 -9.95
C PRO A 193 18.68 2.62 -9.75
N GLN A 194 18.01 2.55 -8.58
CA GLN A 194 16.99 1.52 -8.36
C GLN A 194 15.80 1.74 -9.30
N VAL A 195 15.45 0.67 -10.03
CA VAL A 195 14.35 0.63 -11.01
C VAL A 195 13.34 -0.44 -10.60
N ASP A 196 12.06 -0.16 -10.80
CA ASP A 196 10.99 -1.13 -10.63
C ASP A 196 10.70 -1.86 -11.93
N ALA A 197 10.21 -3.10 -11.87
CA ALA A 197 9.77 -3.86 -13.03
C ALA A 197 8.24 -4.03 -12.98
N ALA A 198 7.52 -3.52 -13.98
CA ALA A 198 6.10 -3.76 -14.17
C ALA A 198 5.89 -4.91 -15.16
N CYS A 199 5.13 -5.93 -14.74
CA CYS A 199 4.99 -7.15 -15.53
C CYS A 199 3.72 -7.93 -15.24
N PRO A 200 3.17 -8.65 -16.24
CA PRO A 200 2.16 -9.68 -15.97
C PRO A 200 2.70 -10.71 -14.98
N ALA A 201 2.06 -10.83 -13.82
CA ALA A 201 2.47 -11.74 -12.77
C ALA A 201 1.36 -12.73 -12.41
N ALA A 202 1.76 -13.87 -11.86
CA ALA A 202 0.87 -14.88 -11.32
C ALA A 202 1.34 -15.31 -9.93
N ILE A 203 0.37 -15.62 -9.06
CA ILE A 203 0.63 -16.40 -7.86
C ILE A 203 0.37 -17.85 -8.20
N LEU A 204 1.44 -18.64 -8.13
CA LEU A 204 1.43 -20.04 -8.47
C LEU A 204 1.39 -20.90 -7.20
N PRO A 205 0.71 -22.05 -7.22
CA PRO A 205 0.89 -23.09 -6.21
C PRO A 205 2.37 -23.47 -6.03
N GLU A 206 2.70 -24.03 -4.86
CA GLU A 206 4.08 -24.38 -4.48
C GLU A 206 4.79 -25.27 -5.52
N ASP A 207 4.06 -26.21 -6.12
CA ASP A 207 4.59 -27.16 -7.11
C ASP A 207 4.07 -26.92 -8.54
N ALA A 208 3.42 -25.79 -8.80
CA ALA A 208 2.87 -25.53 -10.13
C ALA A 208 3.98 -25.28 -11.17
N PRO A 209 3.79 -25.76 -12.42
CA PRO A 209 4.72 -25.46 -13.49
C PRO A 209 4.67 -23.96 -13.84
N PRO A 210 5.74 -23.42 -14.48
CA PRO A 210 5.73 -22.06 -15.01
C PRO A 210 4.53 -21.82 -15.92
N GLN A 211 3.88 -20.67 -15.79
CA GLN A 211 2.82 -20.26 -16.71
C GLN A 211 3.42 -19.48 -17.88
N PRO A 212 3.10 -19.85 -19.14
CA PRO A 212 3.46 -19.03 -20.29
C PRO A 212 2.91 -17.61 -20.13
N GLY A 213 3.72 -16.60 -20.41
CA GLY A 213 3.24 -15.23 -20.40
C GLY A 213 3.25 -14.51 -19.05
N LYS A 214 3.56 -15.20 -17.94
CA LYS A 214 3.50 -14.61 -16.59
C LYS A 214 4.69 -15.00 -15.74
N VAL A 215 5.20 -14.05 -14.96
CA VAL A 215 6.23 -14.33 -13.97
C VAL A 215 5.60 -14.80 -12.65
N SER A 216 6.21 -15.79 -12.00
CA SER A 216 5.86 -16.19 -10.64
C SER A 216 6.22 -15.06 -9.67
N LEU A 217 5.24 -14.54 -8.93
CA LEU A 217 5.44 -13.42 -8.01
C LEU A 217 6.46 -13.76 -6.91
N ALA A 218 6.41 -14.99 -6.40
CA ALA A 218 7.32 -15.47 -5.37
C ALA A 218 8.76 -15.58 -5.90
N ASP A 219 8.94 -16.18 -7.09
CA ASP A 219 10.28 -16.39 -7.63
C ASP A 219 10.93 -15.07 -8.04
N ALA A 220 10.14 -14.17 -8.64
CA ALA A 220 10.60 -12.83 -8.97
C ALA A 220 10.95 -12.02 -7.70
N PHE A 221 10.14 -12.10 -6.65
CA PHE A 221 10.48 -11.47 -5.36
C PHE A 221 11.78 -12.04 -4.77
N MET A 222 11.94 -13.36 -4.78
CA MET A 222 13.14 -14.02 -4.29
C MET A 222 14.39 -13.69 -5.11
N ALA A 223 14.26 -13.46 -6.42
CA ALA A 223 15.36 -13.04 -7.27
C ALA A 223 15.88 -11.62 -6.94
N CYS A 224 15.09 -10.80 -6.25
CA CYS A 224 15.50 -9.52 -5.69
C CYS A 224 16.26 -9.66 -4.36
N CYS A 225 16.11 -10.78 -3.66
CA CYS A 225 16.67 -11.00 -2.34
C CYS A 225 18.13 -11.49 -2.41
N ARG A 226 18.93 -11.17 -1.38
CA ARG A 226 20.32 -11.60 -1.21
C ARG A 226 20.54 -12.05 0.24
N THR A 227 21.33 -13.09 0.45
CA THR A 227 21.72 -13.50 1.80
C THR A 227 23.16 -13.95 1.79
N ASP A 228 23.91 -13.53 2.79
CA ASP A 228 25.29 -13.95 3.04
C ASP A 228 25.36 -15.21 3.91
N ARG A 229 24.21 -15.70 4.39
CA ARG A 229 24.14 -16.83 5.29
C ARG A 229 24.42 -18.14 4.54
N PRO A 230 25.31 -19.01 5.05
CA PRO A 230 25.59 -20.30 4.43
C PRO A 230 24.37 -21.24 4.32
N ASP A 231 23.35 -21.03 5.15
CA ASP A 231 22.11 -21.80 5.15
C ASP A 231 21.06 -21.29 4.15
N GLY A 232 21.35 -20.20 3.42
CA GLY A 232 20.44 -19.60 2.44
C GLY A 232 19.17 -19.02 3.04
N LEU A 233 19.15 -18.77 4.36
CA LEU A 233 18.00 -18.20 5.04
C LEU A 233 18.02 -16.68 5.02
N PHE A 234 16.84 -16.09 5.15
CA PHE A 234 16.61 -14.67 5.31
C PHE A 234 16.06 -14.42 6.70
N THR A 235 16.53 -13.36 7.34
CA THR A 235 15.92 -12.89 8.57
C THR A 235 14.58 -12.24 8.23
N THR A 236 13.51 -12.68 8.88
CA THR A 236 12.17 -12.19 8.60
C THR A 236 11.57 -11.60 9.87
N VAL A 237 11.33 -10.28 9.87
CA VAL A 237 10.50 -9.64 10.89
C VAL A 237 9.03 -9.83 10.53
N VAL A 238 8.23 -10.22 11.50
CA VAL A 238 6.77 -10.36 11.34
C VAL A 238 6.11 -9.23 12.10
N VAL A 239 5.31 -8.42 11.41
CA VAL A 239 4.59 -7.27 11.97
C VAL A 239 3.09 -7.44 11.77
N ASP A 240 2.27 -6.82 12.63
CA ASP A 240 0.84 -6.72 12.37
C ASP A 240 0.47 -5.57 11.41
N GLU A 241 -0.83 -5.40 11.14
CA GLU A 241 -1.36 -4.40 10.22
C GLU A 241 -0.94 -2.96 10.57
N CYS A 242 -0.69 -2.67 11.85
CA CYS A 242 -0.24 -1.36 12.35
C CYS A 242 1.29 -1.25 12.49
N GLY A 243 2.05 -2.25 11.99
CA GLY A 243 3.51 -2.24 12.04
C GLY A 243 4.12 -2.68 13.38
N VAL A 244 3.34 -3.22 14.32
CA VAL A 244 3.88 -3.74 15.58
C VAL A 244 4.59 -5.07 15.35
N ALA A 245 5.87 -5.15 15.70
CA ALA A 245 6.64 -6.39 15.61
C ALA A 245 6.06 -7.50 16.51
N LEU A 246 5.59 -8.58 15.89
CA LEU A 246 5.07 -9.77 16.53
C LEU A 246 6.18 -10.76 16.89
N GLY A 247 7.17 -10.93 16.00
CA GLY A 247 8.28 -11.84 16.21
C GLY A 247 9.32 -11.81 15.10
N LEU A 248 10.41 -12.54 15.32
CA LEU A 248 11.48 -12.76 14.36
C LEU A 248 11.50 -14.23 13.98
N VAL A 249 11.55 -14.51 12.68
CA VAL A 249 11.58 -15.85 12.10
C VAL A 249 12.60 -15.89 10.97
N TYR A 250 12.77 -17.06 10.36
CA TYR A 250 13.62 -17.23 9.18
C TYR A 250 12.77 -17.68 8.01
N SER A 251 13.12 -17.22 6.82
CA SER A 251 12.47 -17.61 5.56
C SER A 251 13.51 -18.10 4.56
N ASN A 252 13.07 -18.87 3.57
CA ASN A 252 13.81 -19.19 2.36
C ASN A 252 12.87 -19.13 1.16
N ALA A 253 13.37 -19.42 -0.04
CA ALA A 253 12.56 -19.40 -1.26
C ALA A 253 11.31 -20.29 -1.15
N LEU A 254 11.44 -21.48 -0.55
CA LEU A 254 10.30 -22.40 -0.34
C LEU A 254 9.24 -21.79 0.57
N SER A 255 9.63 -21.22 1.72
CA SER A 255 8.67 -20.64 2.65
C SER A 255 7.99 -19.39 2.11
N VAL A 256 8.70 -18.58 1.32
CA VAL A 256 8.11 -17.41 0.64
C VAL A 256 7.10 -17.85 -0.41
N LYS A 257 7.44 -18.83 -1.26
CA LYS A 257 6.51 -19.40 -2.25
C LYS A 257 5.26 -19.98 -1.58
N ALA A 258 5.46 -20.76 -0.51
CA ALA A 258 4.38 -21.31 0.28
C ALA A 258 3.49 -20.24 0.94
N SER A 259 4.08 -19.09 1.31
CA SER A 259 3.34 -17.95 1.89
C SER A 259 2.45 -17.25 0.88
N PHE A 260 2.96 -16.99 -0.33
CA PHE A 260 2.16 -16.44 -1.43
C PHE A 260 1.01 -17.38 -1.81
N ALA A 261 1.31 -18.66 -2.02
CA ALA A 261 0.32 -19.66 -2.44
C ALA A 261 -0.79 -19.84 -1.38
N ALA A 262 -0.42 -19.90 -0.11
CA ALA A 262 -1.39 -20.11 0.98
C ALA A 262 -2.04 -18.81 1.49
N LYS A 263 -1.56 -17.63 1.07
CA LYS A 263 -1.89 -16.32 1.67
C LYS A 263 -1.76 -16.32 3.20
N ARG A 264 -0.73 -17.01 3.72
CA ARG A 264 -0.52 -17.22 5.16
C ARG A 264 0.93 -16.98 5.57
N GLY A 265 1.14 -16.74 6.86
CA GLY A 265 2.49 -16.75 7.45
C GLY A 265 3.09 -18.15 7.42
N VAL A 266 3.97 -18.41 6.45
CA VAL A 266 4.74 -19.65 6.32
C VAL A 266 6.23 -19.34 6.38
N TYR A 267 6.94 -20.00 7.27
CA TYR A 267 8.33 -19.71 7.59
C TYR A 267 9.20 -20.96 7.47
N TRP A 268 10.50 -20.79 7.56
CA TRP A 268 11.45 -21.89 7.68
C TRP A 268 11.82 -22.12 9.15
N SER A 269 11.56 -23.32 9.66
CA SER A 269 12.00 -23.72 10.99
C SER A 269 13.40 -24.32 10.93
N ARG A 270 14.37 -23.61 11.52
CA ARG A 270 15.76 -24.09 11.63
C ARG A 270 15.88 -25.38 12.45
N SER A 271 15.08 -25.52 13.51
CA SER A 271 15.12 -26.70 14.38
C SER A 271 14.44 -27.91 13.76
N ARG A 272 13.39 -27.71 12.94
CA ARG A 272 12.70 -28.80 12.23
C ARG A 272 13.31 -29.10 10.87
N GLY A 273 14.16 -28.22 10.33
CA GLY A 273 14.72 -28.35 8.99
C GLY A 273 13.66 -28.31 7.88
N GLY A 274 12.58 -27.55 8.06
CA GLY A 274 11.44 -27.60 7.15
C GLY A 274 10.45 -26.45 7.31
N LEU A 275 9.42 -26.44 6.47
CA LEU A 275 8.36 -25.43 6.49
C LEU A 275 7.59 -25.44 7.81
N TRP A 276 7.30 -24.25 8.29
CA TRP A 276 6.46 -24.00 9.46
C TRP A 276 5.33 -23.04 9.09
N ARG A 277 4.15 -23.60 8.90
CA ARG A 277 2.91 -22.86 8.67
C ARG A 277 2.36 -22.42 10.03
N LYS A 278 2.38 -21.11 10.30
CA LYS A 278 2.02 -20.58 11.63
C LYS A 278 0.55 -20.87 11.93
N GLY A 279 0.30 -21.44 13.10
CA GLY A 279 -1.03 -21.73 13.62
C GLY A 279 -1.55 -23.13 13.32
N ASP A 280 -0.87 -23.96 12.53
CA ASP A 280 -1.34 -25.32 12.20
C ASP A 280 -1.52 -26.22 13.43
N THR A 281 -0.73 -26.00 14.48
CA THR A 281 -0.86 -26.72 15.76
C THR A 281 -1.69 -25.96 16.79
N SER A 282 -1.64 -24.62 16.79
CA SER A 282 -2.21 -23.80 17.88
C SER A 282 -3.52 -23.10 17.54
N GLY A 283 -3.99 -23.17 16.29
CA GLY A 283 -5.14 -22.39 15.79
C GLY A 283 -4.86 -20.89 15.57
N ALA A 284 -3.76 -20.36 16.11
CA ALA A 284 -3.35 -18.96 15.97
C ALA A 284 -2.68 -18.70 14.60
N VAL A 285 -3.48 -18.80 13.55
CA VAL A 285 -3.09 -18.62 12.15
C VAL A 285 -2.81 -17.16 11.81
N GLN A 286 -2.08 -16.93 10.72
CA GLN A 286 -1.76 -15.61 10.20
C GLN A 286 -2.24 -15.52 8.76
N GLU A 287 -3.03 -14.50 8.47
CA GLU A 287 -3.34 -14.12 7.10
C GLU A 287 -2.27 -13.13 6.61
N LEU A 288 -1.66 -13.41 5.46
CA LEU A 288 -0.61 -12.57 4.91
C LEU A 288 -1.22 -11.31 4.28
N LYS A 289 -0.73 -10.13 4.66
CA LYS A 289 -1.16 -8.82 4.15
C LYS A 289 -0.07 -8.10 3.33
N GLY A 290 1.14 -8.65 3.32
CA GLY A 290 2.21 -8.19 2.45
C GLY A 290 3.57 -8.72 2.85
N ILE A 291 4.49 -8.73 1.89
CA ILE A 291 5.89 -9.03 2.06
C ILE A 291 6.68 -7.87 1.47
N SER A 292 7.62 -7.33 2.23
CA SER A 292 8.59 -6.37 1.73
C SER A 292 10.00 -6.81 2.05
N ILE A 293 10.96 -6.17 1.40
CA ILE A 293 12.38 -6.35 1.60
C ILE A 293 13.00 -5.00 1.97
N ASP A 294 14.10 -5.00 2.70
CA ASP A 294 14.84 -3.78 3.03
C ASP A 294 15.73 -3.27 1.87
N CYS A 295 16.50 -2.21 2.13
CA CYS A 295 17.17 -1.40 1.12
C CYS A 295 18.42 -2.05 0.50
N ASP A 296 19.10 -2.93 1.23
CA ASP A 296 20.23 -3.76 0.78
C ASP A 296 19.80 -5.19 0.42
N SER A 297 18.51 -5.49 0.60
CA SER A 297 17.85 -6.67 0.08
C SER A 297 18.19 -7.97 0.81
N ASP A 298 18.45 -7.92 2.12
CA ASP A 298 18.83 -9.10 2.91
C ASP A 298 17.90 -9.44 4.09
N ALA A 299 16.96 -8.55 4.43
CA ALA A 299 15.92 -8.81 5.41
C ALA A 299 14.50 -8.69 4.83
N LEU A 300 13.63 -9.61 5.26
CA LEU A 300 12.23 -9.61 4.87
C LEU A 300 11.35 -9.05 6.00
N CYS A 301 10.27 -8.36 5.62
CA CYS A 301 9.21 -7.96 6.53
C CYS A 301 7.88 -8.57 6.07
N PHE A 302 7.28 -9.40 6.91
CA PHE A 302 5.97 -9.99 6.67
C PHE A 302 4.93 -9.22 7.49
N ARG A 303 4.02 -8.54 6.81
CA ARG A 303 2.86 -7.91 7.45
C ARG A 303 1.70 -8.90 7.45
N VAL A 304 1.11 -9.15 8.62
CA VAL A 304 0.07 -10.17 8.81
C VAL A 304 -1.11 -9.67 9.64
N ASP A 305 -2.29 -10.23 9.39
CA ASP A 305 -3.42 -10.17 10.32
C ASP A 305 -3.38 -11.44 11.20
N GLN A 306 -3.00 -11.26 12.46
CA GLN A 306 -2.85 -12.34 13.43
C GLN A 306 -4.21 -12.77 13.98
N LYS A 307 -4.63 -14.00 13.64
CA LYS A 307 -5.89 -14.62 14.06
C LYS A 307 -5.66 -15.60 15.23
N GLY A 308 -6.76 -16.17 15.72
CA GLY A 308 -6.83 -17.14 16.83
C GLY A 308 -7.43 -16.53 18.11
N ASP A 309 -7.75 -17.38 19.08
CA ASP A 309 -8.23 -16.98 20.40
C ASP A 309 -7.40 -17.66 21.53
N PRO A 310 -6.52 -16.92 22.22
CA PRO A 310 -6.13 -15.54 21.94
C PRO A 310 -5.30 -15.42 20.64
N PRO A 311 -5.29 -14.24 19.98
CA PRO A 311 -4.48 -14.02 18.78
C PRO A 311 -2.99 -13.86 19.15
N ALA A 312 -2.31 -15.01 19.30
CA ALA A 312 -0.94 -15.10 19.79
C ALA A 312 0.09 -15.47 18.72
N PHE A 313 1.17 -14.69 18.65
CA PHE A 313 2.37 -15.08 17.91
C PHE A 313 3.24 -16.04 18.72
N CYS A 314 3.47 -15.71 19.99
CA CYS A 314 4.40 -16.39 20.87
C CYS A 314 3.83 -17.72 21.37
N HIS A 315 4.69 -18.74 21.52
CA HIS A 315 4.31 -20.05 22.09
C HIS A 315 3.91 -19.97 23.57
N LEU A 316 4.19 -18.85 24.25
CA LEU A 316 3.74 -18.55 25.62
C LEU A 316 2.35 -17.88 25.63
N ASN A 317 1.57 -18.01 24.57
CA ASN A 317 0.25 -17.38 24.40
C ASN A 317 0.26 -15.85 24.55
N ARG A 318 1.36 -15.21 24.16
CA ARG A 318 1.50 -13.75 24.12
C ARG A 318 1.34 -13.21 22.70
N ARG A 319 0.85 -11.97 22.58
CA ARG A 319 0.66 -11.30 21.29
C ARG A 319 1.98 -11.19 20.52
N THR A 320 3.04 -10.73 21.17
CA THR A 320 4.38 -10.64 20.59
C THR A 320 5.36 -11.53 21.35
N CYS A 321 6.55 -11.76 20.79
CA CYS A 321 7.63 -12.47 21.48
C CYS A 321 8.23 -11.68 22.66
N TRP A 322 8.11 -10.34 22.66
CA TRP A 322 8.80 -9.47 23.60
C TRP A 322 7.89 -8.94 24.72
N ASP A 323 6.63 -8.63 24.43
CA ASP A 323 5.69 -8.07 25.40
C ASP A 323 4.21 -8.38 25.06
N ALA A 324 3.29 -7.80 25.83
CA ALA A 324 1.84 -7.92 25.60
C ALA A 324 1.29 -6.84 24.62
N GLY A 325 2.15 -5.99 24.05
CA GLY A 325 1.84 -4.75 23.36
C GLY A 325 1.43 -3.59 24.28
N ARG A 326 1.23 -2.41 23.69
CA ARG A 326 0.87 -1.16 24.40
C ARG A 326 -0.06 -0.26 23.57
N GLY A 327 -0.49 0.85 24.14
CA GLY A 327 -1.25 1.90 23.45
C GLY A 327 -2.62 1.45 22.93
N ILE A 328 -3.08 2.10 21.86
CA ILE A 328 -4.42 1.91 21.28
C ILE A 328 -4.63 0.47 20.78
N GLY A 329 -3.60 -0.16 20.21
CA GLY A 329 -3.68 -1.57 19.80
C GLY A 329 -3.91 -2.53 20.98
N LYS A 330 -3.35 -2.25 22.16
CA LYS A 330 -3.65 -3.03 23.39
C LYS A 330 -5.07 -2.77 23.87
N LEU A 331 -5.52 -1.52 23.82
CA LEU A 331 -6.87 -1.12 24.18
C LEU A 331 -7.90 -1.85 23.31
N GLU A 332 -7.73 -1.83 21.98
CA GLU A 332 -8.58 -2.56 21.03
C GLU A 332 -8.74 -4.02 21.43
N ARG A 333 -7.64 -4.75 21.62
CA ARG A 333 -7.68 -6.17 22.03
C ARG A 333 -8.41 -6.39 23.35
N THR A 334 -8.19 -5.50 24.31
CA THR A 334 -8.87 -5.56 25.61
C THR A 334 -10.38 -5.37 25.45
N LEU A 335 -10.80 -4.41 24.62
CA LEU A 335 -12.19 -4.14 24.32
C LEU A 335 -12.84 -5.27 23.54
N THR A 336 -12.15 -5.87 22.55
CA THR A 336 -12.64 -7.05 21.83
C THR A 336 -12.86 -8.23 22.77
N GLN A 337 -11.92 -8.50 23.69
CA GLN A 337 -12.08 -9.55 24.69
C GLN A 337 -13.25 -9.25 25.64
N ARG A 338 -13.42 -7.99 26.06
CA ARG A 338 -14.54 -7.57 26.92
C ARG A 338 -15.88 -7.62 26.20
N LEU A 339 -15.94 -7.34 24.90
CA LEU A 339 -17.17 -7.48 24.12
C LEU A 339 -17.70 -8.93 24.19
N ALA A 340 -16.80 -9.91 24.10
CA ALA A 340 -17.14 -11.32 24.18
C ALA A 340 -17.41 -11.81 25.62
N ASN A 341 -16.61 -11.37 26.60
CA ASN A 341 -16.49 -12.05 27.89
C ASN A 341 -16.71 -11.16 29.13
N ALA A 342 -17.08 -9.88 28.97
CA ALA A 342 -17.20 -8.99 30.12
C ALA A 342 -18.34 -9.44 31.07
N PRO A 343 -18.11 -9.43 32.40
CA PRO A 343 -19.15 -9.74 33.37
C PRO A 343 -20.36 -8.84 33.22
N ALA A 344 -21.56 -9.41 33.42
CA ALA A 344 -22.80 -8.65 33.45
C ALA A 344 -22.69 -7.49 34.48
N GLY A 345 -23.11 -6.29 34.07
CA GLY A 345 -23.04 -5.09 34.89
C GLY A 345 -21.69 -4.38 34.96
N SER A 346 -20.61 -4.95 34.41
CA SER A 346 -19.33 -4.24 34.32
C SER A 346 -19.44 -2.98 33.45
N TYR A 347 -18.62 -1.96 33.75
CA TYR A 347 -18.69 -0.66 33.07
C TYR A 347 -18.54 -0.77 31.55
N THR A 348 -17.53 -1.51 31.07
CA THR A 348 -17.34 -1.72 29.63
C THR A 348 -18.49 -2.51 29.00
N LYS A 349 -19.09 -3.48 29.71
CA LYS A 349 -20.26 -4.22 29.21
C LYS A 349 -21.46 -3.30 29.03
N ARG A 350 -21.72 -2.42 30.00
CA ARG A 350 -22.76 -1.38 29.91
C ARG A 350 -22.55 -0.46 28.71
N LEU A 351 -21.32 -0.06 28.42
CA LEU A 351 -21.04 0.78 27.25
C LEU A 351 -21.33 0.06 25.92
N PHE A 352 -21.14 -1.26 25.85
CA PHE A 352 -21.52 -2.05 24.67
C PHE A 352 -23.03 -2.28 24.55
N ASP A 353 -23.72 -2.45 25.68
CA ASP A 353 -25.15 -2.79 25.72
C ASP A 353 -26.06 -1.54 25.69
N ASP A 354 -25.56 -0.36 26.03
CA ASP A 354 -26.30 0.91 26.06
C ASP A 354 -25.65 1.97 25.14
N PRO A 355 -26.14 2.08 23.88
CA PRO A 355 -25.65 3.08 22.93
C PRO A 355 -25.88 4.54 23.38
N ALA A 356 -26.89 4.80 24.23
CA ALA A 356 -27.16 6.15 24.71
C ALA A 356 -26.13 6.55 25.77
N LEU A 357 -25.77 5.64 26.68
CA LEU A 357 -24.68 5.83 27.62
C LEU A 357 -23.36 6.09 26.90
N LEU A 358 -23.00 5.25 25.93
CA LEU A 358 -21.75 5.42 25.17
C LEU A 358 -21.71 6.76 24.42
N ARG A 359 -22.80 7.15 23.76
CA ARG A 359 -22.91 8.44 23.09
C ARG A 359 -22.73 9.60 24.08
N ASN A 360 -23.41 9.55 25.23
CA ASN A 360 -23.36 10.63 26.21
C ASN A 360 -21.96 10.77 26.80
N LYS A 361 -21.32 9.66 27.20
CA LYS A 361 -19.92 9.67 27.66
C LYS A 361 -18.98 10.23 26.60
N LEU A 362 -19.09 9.78 25.34
CA LEU A 362 -18.25 10.30 24.26
C LEU A 362 -18.41 11.83 24.06
N LEU A 363 -19.63 12.36 24.21
CA LEU A 363 -19.86 13.81 24.09
C LEU A 363 -19.31 14.58 25.30
N GLU A 364 -19.41 14.00 26.50
CA GLU A 364 -18.84 14.54 27.75
C GLU A 364 -17.32 14.68 27.65
N GLU A 365 -16.59 13.60 27.32
CA GLU A 365 -15.12 13.69 27.23
C GLU A 365 -14.64 14.61 26.09
N VAL A 366 -15.41 14.71 25.00
CA VAL A 366 -15.09 15.66 23.91
C VAL A 366 -15.25 17.10 24.41
N GLN A 367 -16.24 17.36 25.26
CA GLN A 367 -16.40 18.67 25.89
C GLN A 367 -15.26 18.95 26.87
N GLU A 368 -14.93 18.00 27.75
CA GLU A 368 -13.83 18.13 28.71
C GLU A 368 -12.48 18.35 27.99
N LEU A 369 -12.23 17.67 26.87
CA LEU A 369 -11.06 17.91 26.03
C LEU A 369 -11.01 19.33 25.44
N VAL A 370 -12.17 19.91 25.09
CA VAL A 370 -12.23 21.28 24.57
C VAL A 370 -12.00 22.31 25.69
N GLU A 371 -12.43 22.01 26.91
CA GLU A 371 -12.29 22.88 28.09
C GLU A 371 -10.91 22.74 28.77
N ALA A 372 -10.17 21.67 28.50
CA ALA A 372 -8.87 21.41 29.10
C ALA A 372 -7.80 22.45 28.72
N GLU A 373 -7.17 23.07 29.72
CA GLU A 373 -6.17 24.12 29.52
C GLU A 373 -4.72 23.65 29.73
N THR A 374 -4.52 22.64 30.58
CA THR A 374 -3.17 22.15 30.90
C THR A 374 -2.77 20.99 30.00
N VAL A 375 -1.46 20.83 29.78
CA VAL A 375 -0.93 19.70 28.99
C VAL A 375 -1.34 18.34 29.57
N GLY A 376 -1.43 18.24 30.90
CA GLY A 376 -1.83 17.01 31.57
C GLY A 376 -3.30 16.69 31.33
N ASP A 377 -4.18 17.68 31.49
CA ASP A 377 -5.62 17.53 31.31
C ASP A 377 -5.94 17.24 29.84
N VAL A 378 -5.36 18.00 28.90
CA VAL A 378 -5.53 17.75 27.45
C VAL A 378 -5.14 16.31 27.09
N ALA A 379 -4.05 15.78 27.66
CA ALA A 379 -3.64 14.41 27.41
C ALA A 379 -4.58 13.37 28.03
N ALA A 380 -5.11 13.62 29.22
CA ALA A 380 -6.06 12.75 29.90
C ALA A 380 -7.40 12.70 29.15
N GLU A 381 -7.99 13.87 28.86
CA GLU A 381 -9.28 13.96 28.17
C GLU A 381 -9.19 13.40 26.74
N ALA A 382 -8.07 13.64 26.04
CA ALA A 382 -7.85 13.03 24.74
C ALA A 382 -7.78 11.49 24.82
N ALA A 383 -7.19 10.95 25.90
CA ALA A 383 -7.14 9.50 26.11
C ALA A 383 -8.54 8.92 26.37
N ASP A 384 -9.40 9.62 27.11
CA ASP A 384 -10.77 9.18 27.36
C ASP A 384 -11.66 9.28 26.12
N VAL A 385 -11.53 10.35 25.32
CA VAL A 385 -12.13 10.42 23.98
C VAL A 385 -11.71 9.23 23.12
N MET A 386 -10.40 8.91 23.08
CA MET A 386 -9.90 7.75 22.34
C MET A 386 -10.46 6.44 22.90
N TYR A 387 -10.64 6.31 24.21
CA TYR A 387 -11.24 5.13 24.84
C TYR A 387 -12.67 4.90 24.36
N PHE A 388 -13.57 5.89 24.49
CA PHE A 388 -14.96 5.73 24.07
C PHE A 388 -15.10 5.62 22.55
N MET A 389 -14.26 6.32 21.78
CA MET A 389 -14.16 6.13 20.33
C MET A 389 -13.84 4.67 20.00
N MET A 390 -12.83 4.07 20.65
CA MET A 390 -12.47 2.67 20.41
C MET A 390 -13.56 1.69 20.86
N VAL A 391 -14.29 1.97 21.94
CA VAL A 391 -15.47 1.18 22.32
C VAL A 391 -16.51 1.20 21.19
N ARG A 392 -16.80 2.37 20.62
CA ARG A 392 -17.73 2.52 19.49
C ARG A 392 -17.24 1.80 18.24
N CYS A 393 -15.94 1.83 17.95
CA CYS A 393 -15.34 1.13 16.81
C CYS A 393 -15.44 -0.38 16.97
N VAL A 394 -15.00 -0.92 18.12
CA VAL A 394 -15.06 -2.36 18.42
C VAL A 394 -16.50 -2.88 18.41
N ALA A 395 -17.47 -2.11 18.95
CA ALA A 395 -18.89 -2.46 18.89
C ALA A 395 -19.44 -2.61 17.47
N ALA A 396 -18.84 -1.91 16.49
CA ALA A 396 -19.20 -2.00 15.07
C ALA A 396 -18.26 -2.88 14.25
N GLY A 397 -17.32 -3.59 14.89
CA GLY A 397 -16.34 -4.42 14.20
C GLY A 397 -15.26 -3.65 13.43
N VAL A 398 -15.06 -2.37 13.72
CA VAL A 398 -14.01 -1.53 13.12
C VAL A 398 -12.72 -1.69 13.92
N LYS A 399 -11.62 -2.02 13.24
CA LYS A 399 -10.29 -2.15 13.84
C LYS A 399 -9.52 -0.83 13.84
N LEU A 400 -8.47 -0.74 14.66
CA LEU A 400 -7.50 0.37 14.61
C LEU A 400 -6.88 0.51 13.21
N ALA A 401 -6.52 -0.62 12.60
CA ALA A 401 -5.98 -0.64 11.24
C ALA A 401 -6.94 -0.07 10.18
N ASP A 402 -8.25 -0.13 10.40
CA ASP A 402 -9.24 0.48 9.49
C ASP A 402 -9.28 2.01 9.67
N ILE A 403 -9.07 2.50 10.89
CA ILE A 403 -9.00 3.93 11.20
C ILE A 403 -7.75 4.54 10.58
N GLU A 404 -6.58 3.90 10.78
CA GLU A 404 -5.31 4.34 10.19
C GLU A 404 -5.41 4.40 8.66
N ARG A 405 -5.99 3.37 8.04
CA ARG A 405 -6.23 3.34 6.59
C ARG A 405 -7.14 4.48 6.11
N ASP A 406 -8.19 4.83 6.84
CA ASP A 406 -9.07 5.96 6.45
C ASP A 406 -8.38 7.32 6.68
N LEU A 407 -7.51 7.45 7.68
CA LEU A 407 -6.67 8.64 7.88
C LEU A 407 -5.67 8.81 6.73
N ASP A 408 -4.99 7.73 6.34
CA ASP A 408 -4.08 7.72 5.20
C ASP A 408 -4.82 8.13 3.92
N ALA A 409 -5.99 7.52 3.66
CA ALA A 409 -6.82 7.85 2.50
C ALA A 409 -7.29 9.31 2.48
N LYS A 410 -7.52 9.94 3.64
CA LYS A 410 -7.91 11.36 3.72
C LYS A 410 -6.77 12.30 3.35
N SER A 411 -5.53 11.95 3.69
CA SER A 411 -4.35 12.76 3.32
C SER A 411 -4.14 12.79 1.80
N LEU A 412 -4.61 11.74 1.12
CA LEU A 412 -4.49 11.51 -0.31
C LEU A 412 -5.61 12.16 -1.17
N LYS A 413 -6.52 12.96 -0.62
CA LYS A 413 -7.57 13.60 -1.45
C LYS A 413 -7.02 14.74 -2.30
N VAL A 414 -7.34 14.70 -3.59
CA VAL A 414 -7.07 15.78 -4.55
C VAL A 414 -8.04 16.93 -4.29
N LYS A 415 -9.34 16.64 -4.22
CA LYS A 415 -10.37 17.65 -3.91
C LYS A 415 -10.62 17.70 -2.41
N ARG A 416 -10.13 18.77 -1.76
CA ARG A 416 -10.38 19.02 -0.33
C ARG A 416 -11.70 19.74 -0.13
N ARG A 417 -12.44 19.36 0.91
CA ARG A 417 -13.62 20.11 1.37
C ARG A 417 -13.14 21.41 2.03
N PRO A 418 -13.93 22.51 1.98
CA PRO A 418 -13.55 23.79 2.58
C PRO A 418 -13.40 23.78 4.12
N GLY A 419 -13.63 22.64 4.78
CA GLY A 419 -13.42 22.49 6.23
C GLY A 419 -14.44 23.20 7.11
N ASN A 420 -15.38 23.95 6.53
CA ASN A 420 -16.36 24.73 7.30
C ASN A 420 -17.22 23.85 8.20
N ALA A 421 -17.21 24.15 9.51
CA ALA A 421 -18.17 23.60 10.45
C ALA A 421 -19.59 24.01 10.03
N LYS A 422 -20.55 23.11 10.19
CA LYS A 422 -21.95 23.41 9.87
C LYS A 422 -22.46 24.43 10.88
N ARG A 423 -23.13 25.50 10.42
CA ARG A 423 -23.62 26.59 11.28
C ARG A 423 -24.44 26.10 12.49
N HIS A 424 -25.37 25.18 12.31
CA HIS A 424 -26.15 24.60 13.41
C HIS A 424 -25.31 23.84 14.45
N ARG A 425 -24.10 23.37 14.10
CA ARG A 425 -23.17 22.72 15.03
C ARG A 425 -22.35 23.74 15.80
N ILE A 426 -22.02 24.88 15.20
CA ILE A 426 -21.38 26.00 15.90
C ILE A 426 -22.32 26.51 16.99
N GLU A 427 -23.57 26.84 16.62
CA GLU A 427 -24.58 27.32 17.57
C GLU A 427 -24.90 26.30 18.69
N ALA A 428 -24.75 25.00 18.42
CA ALA A 428 -24.90 23.96 19.42
C ALA A 428 -23.69 23.87 20.36
N ALA A 429 -22.46 23.96 19.81
CA ALA A 429 -21.24 23.93 20.60
C ALA A 429 -21.13 25.16 21.52
N GLU A 430 -21.45 26.37 21.02
CA GLU A 430 -21.41 27.60 21.82
C GLU A 430 -22.37 27.58 23.02
N LYS A 431 -23.48 26.85 22.93
CA LYS A 431 -24.41 26.65 24.05
C LYS A 431 -23.85 25.73 25.13
N VAL A 432 -22.87 24.90 24.79
CA VAL A 432 -22.32 23.85 25.65
C VAL A 432 -21.02 24.33 26.28
N VAL A 433 -20.08 24.85 25.48
CA VAL A 433 -18.73 25.26 25.93
C VAL A 433 -18.50 26.78 25.95
N GLY A 434 -19.53 27.58 25.65
CA GLY A 434 -19.39 29.03 25.48
C GLY A 434 -18.82 29.44 24.10
N PRO A 435 -18.84 30.74 23.77
CA PRO A 435 -18.27 31.24 22.51
C PRO A 435 -16.75 31.05 22.49
N ALA A 436 -16.21 30.70 21.33
CA ALA A 436 -14.76 30.61 21.14
C ALA A 436 -14.10 31.96 21.46
N THR A 437 -13.14 31.96 22.39
CA THR A 437 -12.26 33.10 22.64
C THR A 437 -11.23 33.16 21.51
N THR A 438 -11.16 34.31 20.83
CA THR A 438 -10.22 34.56 19.72
C THR A 438 -8.78 34.66 20.15
#